data_AF-A0A5N6C4V1-F1
#
_entry.id   AF-A0A5N6C4V1-F1
#
_cell.length_a   1.000
_cell.length_b   1.000
_cell.length_c   1.000
_cell.angle_alpha   90.00
_cell.angle_beta   90.00
_cell.angle_gamma   90.00
#
_symmetry.space_group_name_H-M   'P 1'
#
loop_
_entity.id
_entity.type
_entity.pdbx_description
1 polymer ?
#
loop_
_entity_poly.entity_id
_entity_poly.type
_entity_poly.pdbx_seq_one_letter_code
_entity_poly.pdbx_strand_id
1 'polypeptide(L)'
;MSGTWTLDDRLAGPVAEVPVEVRPGTAALTVRLSYDRSAGVLDLGCAGPAGFRGWSGGARSEYTITPSWATPGYLPGEIEPGVWRVLVGLHRVPLGGLPYEIRVIRHVRPPARPRRRRSRFSRVPAPVPPEPAAVRRRLPSPPGYRWLAGDLHAHTDHSDGTLSVYELACVAAAAGLDFLAVTDHNTVSHHVELAAASALAGLVLVPGQEVTTDLGHAGALGDVGWIDFRRPPDEWAKAVRDRGGVLSVNHPVAADCAWRHPMADRPRVVELWHWSWWDRSWGAPLAWAQAWTHDSIGDPAGDLVVVGGGDYHRPEEGHLPGAPTTWVLAEGDGRGPEAAGAVVRAVAEGRTAVSASPGAPLLLRLEDEFLAVDADGLVLWGPQTRRVVRGDLALLPAHPGVHRLETPANEVVAVCT
;
A
#
# COMPACT_ATOMS: atom_id res chain seq x y z
N MET A 1 33.23 6.17 -5.49
CA MET A 1 33.07 7.28 -4.53
C MET A 1 32.89 6.63 -3.17
N SER A 2 33.55 7.10 -2.13
CA SER A 2 33.45 6.52 -0.79
C SER A 2 33.44 7.63 0.24
N GLY A 3 32.83 7.37 1.38
CA GLY A 3 32.73 8.32 2.49
C GLY A 3 32.14 7.67 3.71
N THR A 4 31.80 8.49 4.70
CA THR A 4 31.12 8.07 5.92
C THR A 4 29.92 8.98 6.12
N TRP A 5 28.72 8.41 6.20
CA TRP A 5 27.54 9.15 6.63
C TRP A 5 27.53 9.26 8.15
N THR A 6 27.17 10.42 8.67
CA THR A 6 27.10 10.71 10.10
C THR A 6 25.66 10.88 10.55
N LEU A 7 25.45 10.89 11.87
CA LEU A 7 24.14 11.20 12.43
C LEU A 7 23.71 12.63 12.08
N ASP A 8 24.66 13.58 12.03
CA ASP A 8 24.39 14.96 11.63
C ASP A 8 23.90 15.05 10.18
N ASP A 9 24.45 14.23 9.27
CA ASP A 9 23.97 14.15 7.88
C ASP A 9 22.52 13.67 7.82
N ARG A 10 22.19 12.64 8.61
CA ARG A 10 20.80 12.13 8.72
C ARG A 10 19.84 13.19 9.25
N LEU A 11 20.26 13.97 10.25
CA LEU A 11 19.44 15.01 10.86
C LEU A 11 19.30 16.24 9.95
N ALA A 12 20.29 16.50 9.08
CA ALA A 12 20.20 17.56 8.07
C ALA A 12 19.18 17.22 6.97
N GLY A 13 19.01 15.94 6.63
CA GLY A 13 17.96 15.50 5.74
C GLY A 13 17.90 13.97 5.58
N PRO A 14 16.70 13.40 5.39
CA PRO A 14 16.54 11.95 5.30
C PRO A 14 17.10 11.34 4.02
N VAL A 15 17.33 12.15 2.97
CA VAL A 15 17.86 11.70 1.67
C VAL A 15 19.00 12.60 1.23
N ALA A 16 20.20 12.03 1.10
CA ALA A 16 21.35 12.72 0.54
C ALA A 16 21.43 12.51 -0.98
N GLU A 17 21.89 13.53 -1.71
CA GLU A 17 22.11 13.46 -3.16
C GLU A 17 23.61 13.41 -3.47
N VAL A 18 24.06 12.34 -4.14
CA VAL A 18 25.45 12.21 -4.61
C VAL A 18 25.49 12.45 -6.13
N PRO A 19 26.06 13.57 -6.60
CA PRO A 19 26.07 13.91 -8.01
C PRO A 19 27.00 13.00 -8.83
N VAL A 20 26.57 12.65 -10.03
CA VAL A 20 27.25 11.73 -10.95
C VAL A 20 27.15 12.28 -12.36
N GLU A 21 28.29 12.65 -12.95
CA GLU A 21 28.32 13.11 -14.34
C GLU A 21 28.09 11.94 -15.31
N VAL A 22 27.08 12.03 -16.19
CA VAL A 22 26.80 11.05 -17.24
C VAL A 22 27.15 11.65 -18.61
N ARG A 23 28.09 11.01 -19.30
CA ARG A 23 28.62 11.53 -20.56
C ARG A 23 27.67 11.24 -21.73
N PRO A 24 27.65 12.09 -22.78
CA PRO A 24 27.04 11.76 -24.06
C PRO A 24 27.48 10.38 -24.56
N GLY A 25 26.53 9.61 -25.10
CA GLY A 25 26.78 8.24 -25.60
C GLY A 25 26.79 7.15 -24.53
N THR A 26 26.46 7.45 -23.27
CA THR A 26 26.19 6.41 -22.26
C THR A 26 24.89 5.68 -22.63
N ALA A 27 24.96 4.38 -22.87
CA ALA A 27 23.81 3.56 -23.29
C ALA A 27 23.05 2.90 -22.12
N ALA A 28 23.69 2.79 -20.96
CA ALA A 28 23.07 2.34 -19.72
C ALA A 28 23.87 2.84 -18.51
N LEU A 29 23.21 2.95 -17.36
CA LEU A 29 23.81 3.34 -16.10
C LEU A 29 23.57 2.24 -15.06
N THR A 30 24.63 1.73 -14.45
CA THR A 30 24.56 0.83 -13.29
C THR A 30 25.20 1.51 -12.10
N VAL A 31 24.53 1.47 -10.95
CA VAL A 31 25.07 1.98 -9.68
C VAL A 31 25.02 0.90 -8.63
N ARG A 32 26.11 0.76 -7.88
CA ARG A 32 26.26 -0.16 -6.76
C ARG A 32 26.54 0.61 -5.49
N LEU A 33 25.84 0.27 -4.42
CA LEU A 33 26.04 0.77 -3.05
C LEU A 33 26.51 -0.38 -2.16
N SER A 34 27.63 -0.17 -1.47
CA SER A 34 28.18 -1.10 -0.48
C SER A 34 28.37 -0.40 0.85
N TYR A 35 27.95 -1.04 1.94
CA TYR A 35 28.12 -0.60 3.32
C TYR A 35 27.91 -1.80 4.26
N ASP A 36 28.27 -1.66 5.55
CA ASP A 36 27.98 -2.68 6.55
C ASP A 36 26.50 -2.65 6.94
N ARG A 37 25.72 -3.59 6.38
CA ARG A 37 24.28 -3.75 6.63
C ARG A 37 23.95 -4.18 8.05
N SER A 38 24.92 -4.66 8.83
CA SER A 38 24.73 -4.97 10.25
C SER A 38 24.84 -3.74 11.14
N ALA A 39 25.52 -2.69 10.67
CA ALA A 39 25.78 -1.47 11.42
C ALA A 39 24.74 -0.36 11.20
N GLY A 40 23.98 -0.41 10.11
CA GLY A 40 22.98 0.61 9.77
C GLY A 40 22.13 0.25 8.56
N VAL A 41 21.34 1.20 8.08
CA VAL A 41 20.45 1.05 6.91
C VAL A 41 20.58 2.27 6.02
N LEU A 42 20.94 2.02 4.76
CA LEU A 42 20.95 3.00 3.70
C LEU A 42 20.02 2.54 2.59
N ASP A 43 19.25 3.48 2.06
CA ASP A 43 18.39 3.25 0.89
C ASP A 43 19.07 3.68 -0.40
N LEU A 44 18.61 3.13 -1.53
CA LEU A 44 19.15 3.45 -2.84
C LEU A 44 18.05 3.93 -3.80
N GLY A 45 18.30 5.07 -4.44
CA GLY A 45 17.47 5.61 -5.51
C GLY A 45 18.25 6.46 -6.49
N CYS A 46 17.56 7.05 -7.46
CA CYS A 46 18.18 8.03 -8.34
C CYS A 46 17.20 9.00 -8.99
N ALA A 47 17.76 10.13 -9.41
CA ALA A 47 17.13 11.08 -10.31
C ALA A 47 18.10 11.41 -11.45
N GLY A 48 17.59 11.45 -12.68
CA GLY A 48 18.28 11.99 -13.83
C GLY A 48 18.04 13.50 -13.97
N PRO A 49 18.56 14.12 -15.04
CA PRO A 49 18.31 15.53 -15.37
C PRO A 49 16.82 15.87 -15.47
N ALA A 50 16.00 14.95 -16.00
CA ALA A 50 14.56 15.15 -16.15
C ALA A 50 13.73 14.85 -14.88
N GLY A 51 14.36 14.37 -13.80
CA GLY A 51 13.67 14.09 -12.53
C GLY A 51 13.86 12.66 -12.04
N PHE A 52 12.92 12.19 -11.24
CA PHE A 52 12.99 10.89 -10.57
C PHE A 52 13.09 9.73 -11.55
N ARG A 53 13.92 8.74 -11.20
CA ARG A 53 14.17 7.54 -12.01
C ARG A 53 13.95 6.24 -11.27
N GLY A 54 13.87 6.25 -9.94
CA GLY A 54 13.55 5.05 -9.18
C GLY A 54 14.05 5.08 -7.75
N TRP A 55 13.51 4.15 -6.99
CA TRP A 55 13.79 3.92 -5.58
C TRP A 55 13.64 2.43 -5.28
N SER A 56 14.49 1.89 -4.44
CA SER A 56 14.40 0.49 -3.98
C SER A 56 14.47 0.35 -2.47
N GLY A 57 14.49 1.45 -1.71
CA GLY A 57 14.78 1.41 -0.27
C GLY A 57 16.09 0.66 0.01
N GLY A 58 16.12 -0.05 1.14
CA GLY A 58 17.20 -0.97 1.51
C GLY A 58 17.17 -2.33 0.78
N ALA A 59 16.15 -2.60 -0.04
CA ALA A 59 15.94 -3.90 -0.67
C ALA A 59 17.06 -4.26 -1.66
N ARG A 60 17.74 -3.26 -2.25
CA ARG A 60 18.78 -3.48 -3.26
C ARG A 60 20.07 -2.76 -2.94
N SER A 61 21.18 -3.35 -3.37
CA SER A 61 22.51 -2.74 -3.37
C SER A 61 22.99 -2.36 -4.78
N GLU A 62 22.18 -2.65 -5.80
CA GLU A 62 22.50 -2.34 -7.19
C GLU A 62 21.22 -2.06 -7.99
N TYR A 63 21.31 -1.11 -8.91
CA TYR A 63 20.34 -0.96 -10.00
C TYR A 63 21.03 -0.74 -11.34
N THR A 64 20.32 -1.06 -12.41
CA THR A 64 20.69 -0.73 -13.80
C THR A 64 19.50 -0.09 -14.50
N ILE A 65 19.74 0.97 -15.24
CA ILE A 65 18.76 1.63 -16.11
C ILE A 65 19.27 1.60 -17.54
N THR A 66 18.39 1.21 -18.46
CA THR A 66 18.60 1.22 -19.90
C THR A 66 17.37 1.83 -20.60
N PRO A 67 17.45 2.16 -21.90
CA PRO A 67 16.28 2.59 -22.67
C PRO A 67 15.12 1.59 -22.68
N SER A 68 15.41 0.29 -22.63
CA SER A 68 14.41 -0.77 -22.85
C SER A 68 13.99 -1.53 -21.60
N TRP A 69 14.80 -1.46 -20.54
CA TRP A 69 14.54 -2.14 -19.27
C TRP A 69 15.32 -1.47 -18.14
N ALA A 70 14.80 -1.60 -16.92
CA ALA A 70 15.51 -1.21 -15.70
C ALA A 70 15.33 -2.29 -14.63
N THR A 71 16.17 -2.25 -13.60
CA THR A 71 15.96 -3.03 -12.38
C THR A 71 14.58 -2.68 -11.78
N PRO A 72 13.78 -3.67 -11.31
CA PRO A 72 12.53 -3.37 -10.60
C PRO A 72 12.74 -2.35 -9.47
N GLY A 73 11.84 -1.38 -9.38
CA GLY A 73 11.98 -0.16 -8.57
C GLY A 73 12.41 1.08 -9.38
N TYR A 74 12.89 0.88 -10.61
CA TYR A 74 13.40 1.94 -11.48
C TYR A 74 12.67 1.99 -12.83
N LEU A 75 12.56 3.19 -13.37
CA LEU A 75 11.91 3.47 -14.66
C LEU A 75 12.93 3.33 -15.80
N PRO A 76 12.67 2.50 -16.83
CA PRO A 76 13.49 2.50 -18.04
C PRO A 76 13.35 3.83 -18.80
N GLY A 77 14.31 4.10 -19.68
CA GLY A 77 14.26 5.24 -20.59
C GLY A 77 15.65 5.68 -21.05
N GLU A 78 15.68 6.57 -22.04
CA GLU A 78 16.92 7.10 -22.60
C GLU A 78 17.83 7.68 -21.53
N ILE A 79 19.13 7.41 -21.60
CA ILE A 79 20.09 7.89 -20.60
C ILE A 79 20.51 9.31 -20.96
N GLU A 80 19.95 10.30 -20.26
CA GLU A 80 20.23 11.71 -20.54
C GLU A 80 21.68 12.06 -20.13
N PRO A 81 22.43 12.75 -20.99
CA PRO A 81 23.70 13.34 -20.59
C PRO A 81 23.52 14.42 -19.53
N GLY A 82 24.52 14.59 -18.66
CA GLY A 82 24.54 15.62 -17.60
C GLY A 82 24.60 15.03 -16.20
N VAL A 83 24.27 15.85 -15.21
CA VAL A 83 24.37 15.48 -13.79
C VAL A 83 23.16 14.62 -13.38
N TRP A 84 23.43 13.35 -13.12
CA TRP A 84 22.53 12.47 -12.39
C TRP A 84 22.79 12.56 -10.90
N ARG A 85 21.82 12.16 -10.09
CA ARG A 85 21.93 12.12 -8.63
C ARG A 85 21.61 10.72 -8.15
N VAL A 86 22.57 10.10 -7.47
CA VAL A 86 22.30 8.91 -6.67
C VAL A 86 21.68 9.40 -5.37
N LEU A 87 20.47 8.95 -5.09
CA LEU A 87 19.75 9.27 -3.86
C LEU A 87 20.10 8.21 -2.83
N VAL A 88 20.53 8.63 -1.65
CA VAL A 88 20.86 7.74 -0.53
C VAL A 88 19.98 8.10 0.66
N GLY A 89 19.03 7.23 1.00
CA GLY A 89 18.23 7.41 2.22
C GLY A 89 19.06 7.06 3.45
N LEU A 90 19.05 7.92 4.46
CA LEU A 90 19.84 7.77 5.69
C LEU A 90 18.98 7.22 6.83
N HIS A 91 18.32 6.08 6.60
CA HIS A 91 17.30 5.54 7.52
C HIS A 91 17.88 5.22 8.92
N ARG A 92 19.02 4.53 9.01
CA ARG A 92 19.71 4.27 10.29
C ARG A 92 21.22 4.46 10.15
N VAL A 93 21.75 5.47 10.84
CA VAL A 93 23.18 5.79 10.90
C VAL A 93 23.65 5.71 12.36
N PRO A 94 24.65 4.88 12.70
CA PRO A 94 25.17 4.76 14.06
C PRO A 94 26.00 5.98 14.46
N LEU A 95 26.20 6.17 15.77
CA LEU A 95 26.96 7.32 16.31
C LEU A 95 28.38 7.44 15.74
N GLY A 96 29.05 6.30 15.49
CA GLY A 96 30.40 6.25 14.90
C GLY A 96 30.45 6.54 13.39
N GLY A 97 29.29 6.81 12.77
CA GLY A 97 29.15 6.96 11.33
C GLY A 97 29.07 5.63 10.57
N LEU A 98 28.58 5.69 9.34
CA LEU A 98 28.39 4.53 8.45
C LEU A 98 29.23 4.71 7.18
N PRO A 99 30.39 4.02 7.09
CA PRO A 99 31.19 4.01 5.87
C PRO A 99 30.42 3.40 4.70
N TYR A 100 30.58 3.98 3.52
CA TYR A 100 29.93 3.52 2.29
C TYR A 100 30.84 3.64 1.07
N GLU A 101 30.53 2.86 0.03
CA GLU A 101 31.08 2.99 -1.31
C GLU A 101 29.95 3.00 -2.35
N ILE A 102 29.95 4.00 -3.23
CA ILE A 102 29.13 4.06 -4.45
C ILE A 102 30.03 3.86 -5.66
N ARG A 103 29.76 2.82 -6.44
CA ARG A 103 30.39 2.57 -7.74
C ARG A 103 29.40 2.82 -8.87
N VAL A 104 29.77 3.71 -9.79
CA VAL A 104 28.98 4.03 -10.99
C VAL A 104 29.65 3.44 -12.22
N ILE A 105 28.90 2.65 -12.98
CA ILE A 105 29.33 2.01 -14.22
C ILE A 105 28.48 2.60 -15.35
N ARG A 106 29.16 3.21 -16.33
CA ARG A 106 28.54 3.77 -17.53
C ARG A 106 28.84 2.82 -18.68
N HIS A 107 27.81 2.27 -19.28
CA HIS A 107 27.98 1.30 -20.36
C HIS A 107 27.92 1.98 -21.71
N VAL A 108 28.78 1.55 -22.64
CA VAL A 108 28.73 1.99 -24.05
C VAL A 108 27.71 1.20 -24.87
N ARG A 109 27.21 0.08 -24.32
CA ARG A 109 26.11 -0.73 -24.86
C ARG A 109 25.25 -1.24 -23.70
N PRO A 110 23.92 -1.33 -23.84
CA PRO A 110 23.09 -1.83 -22.76
C PRO A 110 23.46 -3.28 -22.40
N PRO A 111 23.65 -3.61 -21.11
CA PRO A 111 23.82 -5.00 -20.71
C PRO A 111 22.53 -5.80 -21.01
N ALA A 112 22.68 -7.11 -21.17
CA ALA A 112 21.53 -7.99 -21.33
C ALA A 112 20.63 -7.93 -20.09
N ARG A 113 19.31 -7.93 -20.28
CA ARG A 113 18.36 -7.98 -19.17
C ARG A 113 18.62 -9.23 -18.33
N PRO A 114 18.86 -9.12 -17.02
CA PRO A 114 18.99 -10.29 -16.15
C PRO A 114 17.73 -11.15 -16.27
N ARG A 115 17.91 -12.47 -16.35
CA ARG A 115 16.76 -13.39 -16.29
C ARG A 115 16.14 -13.26 -14.91
N ARG A 116 14.85 -12.89 -14.82
CA ARG A 116 14.10 -12.96 -13.56
C ARG A 116 14.26 -14.38 -13.01
N ARG A 117 14.78 -14.51 -11.80
CA ARG A 117 14.72 -15.78 -11.07
C ARG A 117 13.23 -16.06 -10.86
N ARG A 118 12.72 -17.10 -11.50
CA ARG A 118 11.37 -17.59 -11.20
C ARG A 118 11.31 -17.90 -9.72
N SER A 119 10.31 -17.37 -9.02
CA SER A 119 10.02 -17.80 -7.66
C SER A 119 9.86 -19.33 -7.66
N ARG A 120 10.28 -20.02 -6.60
CA ARG A 120 9.94 -21.46 -6.44
C ARG A 120 8.42 -21.67 -6.37
N PHE A 121 7.68 -20.59 -6.12
CA PHE A 121 6.22 -20.49 -6.15
C PHE A 121 5.64 -20.08 -7.52
N SER A 122 6.46 -19.92 -8.57
CA SER A 122 6.07 -19.65 -9.97
C SER A 122 5.33 -20.83 -10.64
N ARG A 123 4.64 -21.69 -9.88
CA ARG A 123 3.71 -22.65 -10.47
C ARG A 123 2.56 -21.86 -11.07
N VAL A 124 2.21 -22.22 -12.30
CA VAL A 124 1.07 -21.72 -13.08
C VAL A 124 -0.15 -21.53 -12.15
N PRO A 125 -0.91 -20.42 -12.26
CA PRO A 125 -1.86 -20.02 -11.24
C PRO A 125 -2.91 -21.10 -10.97
N ALA A 126 -3.34 -21.22 -9.72
CA ALA A 126 -4.61 -21.85 -9.40
C ALA A 126 -5.74 -21.12 -10.17
N PRO A 127 -6.80 -21.83 -10.58
CA PRO A 127 -7.90 -21.18 -11.29
C PRO A 127 -8.48 -20.05 -10.42
N VAL A 128 -8.75 -18.91 -11.06
CA VAL A 128 -9.55 -17.83 -10.48
C VAL A 128 -10.86 -18.44 -9.98
N PRO A 129 -11.29 -18.17 -8.74
CA PRO A 129 -12.63 -18.56 -8.31
C PRO A 129 -13.63 -18.03 -9.35
N PRO A 130 -14.55 -18.87 -9.87
CA PRO A 130 -15.42 -18.47 -10.98
C PRO A 130 -16.32 -17.27 -10.64
N GLU A 131 -16.58 -17.05 -9.35
CA GLU A 131 -17.50 -16.04 -8.84
C GLU A 131 -16.83 -15.12 -7.79
N PRO A 132 -17.14 -13.81 -7.78
CA PRO A 132 -16.65 -12.85 -6.79
C PRO A 132 -16.97 -13.21 -5.34
N ALA A 133 -16.19 -12.69 -4.38
CA ALA A 133 -16.38 -13.02 -2.96
C ALA A 133 -17.78 -12.72 -2.43
N ALA A 134 -18.35 -11.58 -2.80
CA ALA A 134 -19.70 -11.19 -2.41
C ALA A 134 -20.78 -12.15 -2.94
N VAL A 135 -20.60 -12.68 -4.15
CA VAL A 135 -21.53 -13.66 -4.75
C VAL A 135 -21.44 -14.99 -3.99
N ARG A 136 -20.22 -15.44 -3.67
CA ARG A 136 -20.01 -16.65 -2.85
C ARG A 136 -20.67 -16.54 -1.47
N ARG A 137 -20.71 -15.33 -0.92
CA ARG A 137 -21.36 -15.00 0.37
C ARG A 137 -22.83 -14.58 0.27
N ARG A 138 -23.40 -14.46 -0.94
CA ARG A 138 -24.78 -13.97 -1.18
C ARG A 138 -25.07 -12.62 -0.53
N LEU A 139 -24.11 -11.69 -0.59
CA LEU A 139 -24.29 -10.34 -0.02
C LEU A 139 -25.28 -9.52 -0.87
N PRO A 140 -26.29 -8.87 -0.27
CA PRO A 140 -27.14 -7.94 -1.01
C PRO A 140 -26.34 -6.71 -1.43
N SER A 141 -26.70 -6.12 -2.56
CA SER A 141 -26.12 -4.86 -3.05
C SER A 141 -27.22 -4.01 -3.66
N PRO A 142 -27.18 -2.67 -3.50
CA PRO A 142 -28.11 -1.79 -4.19
C PRO A 142 -27.99 -1.93 -5.73
N PRO A 143 -29.06 -1.66 -6.50
CA PRO A 143 -29.02 -1.72 -7.96
C PRO A 143 -27.87 -0.88 -8.54
N GLY A 144 -27.07 -1.46 -9.44
CA GLY A 144 -25.93 -0.79 -10.05
C GLY A 144 -24.64 -0.83 -9.22
N TYR A 145 -24.66 -1.48 -8.05
CA TYR A 145 -23.50 -1.64 -7.18
C TYR A 145 -23.19 -3.10 -6.88
N ARG A 146 -21.94 -3.35 -6.50
CA ARG A 146 -21.47 -4.67 -6.07
C ARG A 146 -20.40 -4.54 -5.00
N TRP A 147 -20.52 -5.34 -3.94
CA TRP A 147 -19.45 -5.54 -2.99
C TRP A 147 -18.28 -6.31 -3.62
N LEU A 148 -17.07 -5.79 -3.46
CA LEU A 148 -15.82 -6.44 -3.86
C LEU A 148 -14.94 -6.63 -2.62
N ALA A 149 -14.40 -7.82 -2.44
CA ALA A 149 -13.39 -8.09 -1.41
C ALA A 149 -11.99 -7.83 -1.98
N GLY A 150 -11.13 -7.17 -1.22
CA GLY A 150 -9.77 -6.94 -1.65
C GLY A 150 -8.84 -6.55 -0.52
N ASP A 151 -7.67 -6.11 -0.95
CA ASP A 151 -6.60 -5.65 -0.07
C ASP A 151 -6.03 -4.37 -0.70
N LEU A 152 -5.84 -3.34 0.12
CA LEU A 152 -5.39 -2.03 -0.32
C LEU A 152 -3.89 -1.79 -0.07
N HIS A 153 -3.16 -2.82 0.38
CA HIS A 153 -1.76 -2.67 0.76
C HIS A 153 -0.95 -3.94 0.46
N ALA A 154 -0.12 -3.90 -0.59
CA ALA A 154 0.76 -5.02 -0.94
C ALA A 154 1.96 -4.60 -1.81
N HIS A 155 3.03 -5.36 -1.73
CA HIS A 155 4.33 -5.03 -2.29
C HIS A 155 4.81 -6.11 -3.28
N THR A 156 5.56 -5.68 -4.29
CA THR A 156 6.13 -6.57 -5.31
C THR A 156 7.64 -6.51 -5.27
N ASP A 157 8.29 -7.22 -6.19
CA ASP A 157 9.73 -7.10 -6.37
C ASP A 157 10.19 -5.72 -6.89
N HIS A 158 9.27 -4.77 -7.09
CA HIS A 158 9.61 -3.38 -7.40
C HIS A 158 10.01 -2.56 -6.16
N SER A 159 9.62 -2.94 -4.94
CA SER A 159 10.28 -2.52 -3.70
C SER A 159 11.00 -3.69 -3.03
N ASP A 160 10.37 -4.28 -2.04
CA ASP A 160 10.90 -5.22 -1.06
C ASP A 160 10.01 -6.47 -0.91
N GLY A 161 8.93 -6.54 -1.68
CA GLY A 161 8.21 -7.78 -1.94
C GLY A 161 9.07 -8.77 -2.75
N THR A 162 8.62 -10.02 -2.77
CA THR A 162 9.37 -11.12 -3.41
C THR A 162 8.73 -11.64 -4.69
N LEU A 163 7.48 -11.27 -4.94
CA LEU A 163 6.68 -11.72 -6.06
C LEU A 163 6.64 -10.65 -7.16
N SER A 164 6.60 -11.08 -8.42
CA SER A 164 6.20 -10.19 -9.51
C SER A 164 4.75 -9.70 -9.34
N VAL A 165 4.39 -8.61 -10.02
CA VAL A 165 3.00 -8.11 -10.06
C VAL A 165 2.02 -9.22 -10.44
N TYR A 166 2.36 -10.06 -11.42
CA TYR A 166 1.52 -11.17 -11.85
C TYR A 166 1.44 -12.30 -10.81
N GLU A 167 2.58 -12.70 -10.22
CA GLU A 167 2.57 -13.75 -9.17
C GLU A 167 1.76 -13.29 -7.95
N LEU A 168 1.92 -12.04 -7.52
CA LEU A 168 1.14 -11.44 -6.44
C LEU A 168 -0.36 -11.44 -6.75
N ALA A 169 -0.74 -11.00 -7.96
CA ALA A 169 -2.14 -11.03 -8.40
C ALA A 169 -2.73 -12.46 -8.38
N CYS A 170 -1.94 -13.47 -8.74
CA CYS A 170 -2.38 -14.87 -8.66
C CYS A 170 -2.58 -15.35 -7.21
N VAL A 171 -1.71 -14.94 -6.28
CA VAL A 171 -1.86 -15.26 -4.86
C VAL A 171 -3.11 -14.61 -4.30
N ALA A 172 -3.36 -13.33 -4.61
CA ALA A 172 -4.56 -12.61 -4.20
C ALA A 172 -5.85 -13.22 -4.78
N ALA A 173 -5.86 -13.58 -6.07
CA ALA A 173 -6.99 -14.27 -6.69
C ALA A 173 -7.26 -15.63 -6.04
N ALA A 174 -6.21 -16.41 -5.73
CA ALA A 174 -6.32 -17.68 -5.03
C ALA A 174 -6.79 -17.54 -3.58
N ALA A 175 -6.50 -16.41 -2.92
CA ALA A 175 -7.05 -16.04 -1.62
C ALA A 175 -8.53 -15.61 -1.69
N GLY A 176 -9.10 -15.53 -2.89
CA GLY A 176 -10.50 -15.21 -3.12
C GLY A 176 -10.81 -13.73 -3.20
N LEU A 177 -9.80 -12.89 -3.45
CA LEU A 177 -10.00 -11.45 -3.63
C LEU A 177 -10.53 -11.14 -5.03
N ASP A 178 -11.24 -10.01 -5.13
CA ASP A 178 -11.78 -9.42 -6.35
C ASP A 178 -10.87 -8.27 -6.85
N PHE A 179 -10.19 -7.58 -5.93
CA PHE A 179 -9.19 -6.57 -6.25
C PHE A 179 -7.97 -6.60 -5.31
N LEU A 180 -6.87 -5.98 -5.75
CA LEU A 180 -5.66 -5.75 -4.97
C LEU A 180 -5.03 -4.41 -5.36
N ALA A 181 -4.76 -3.54 -4.41
CA ALA A 181 -3.88 -2.39 -4.65
C ALA A 181 -2.42 -2.81 -4.54
N VAL A 182 -1.61 -2.39 -5.51
CA VAL A 182 -0.16 -2.65 -5.52
C VAL A 182 0.56 -1.34 -5.22
N THR A 183 1.22 -1.29 -4.06
CA THR A 183 1.67 -0.07 -3.40
C THR A 183 3.15 -0.12 -3.05
N ASP A 184 4.01 -0.51 -4.00
CA ASP A 184 5.46 -0.54 -3.79
C ASP A 184 6.02 0.78 -3.22
N HIS A 185 7.00 0.68 -2.32
CA HIS A 185 7.54 1.82 -1.57
C HIS A 185 8.20 2.86 -2.48
N ASN A 186 7.69 4.09 -2.44
CA ASN A 186 8.29 5.29 -3.04
C ASN A 186 8.60 5.18 -4.55
N THR A 187 8.00 4.23 -5.25
CA THR A 187 8.18 3.99 -6.69
C THR A 187 6.84 3.67 -7.35
N VAL A 188 6.76 3.91 -8.65
CA VAL A 188 5.62 3.57 -9.51
C VAL A 188 6.04 2.69 -10.68
N SER A 189 7.25 2.13 -10.62
CA SER A 189 7.82 1.35 -11.72
C SER A 189 7.04 0.08 -12.06
N HIS A 190 6.20 -0.42 -11.14
CA HIS A 190 5.30 -1.56 -11.33
C HIS A 190 4.05 -1.20 -12.14
N HIS A 191 3.67 0.09 -12.24
CA HIS A 191 2.41 0.52 -12.86
C HIS A 191 2.26 0.02 -14.30
N VAL A 192 3.37 -0.04 -15.03
CA VAL A 192 3.41 -0.52 -16.43
C VAL A 192 3.04 -2.00 -16.58
N GLU A 193 3.13 -2.80 -15.51
CA GLU A 193 2.81 -4.24 -15.52
C GLU A 193 1.35 -4.53 -15.12
N LEU A 194 0.65 -3.57 -14.48
CA LEU A 194 -0.65 -3.80 -13.83
C LEU A 194 -1.74 -4.26 -14.81
N ALA A 195 -1.89 -3.59 -15.95
CA ALA A 195 -2.96 -3.93 -16.90
C ALA A 195 -2.82 -5.35 -17.45
N ALA A 196 -1.60 -5.75 -17.82
CA ALA A 196 -1.32 -7.09 -18.33
C ALA A 196 -1.46 -8.16 -17.24
N ALA A 197 -0.94 -7.90 -16.04
CA ALA A 197 -1.06 -8.81 -14.91
C ALA A 197 -2.51 -9.00 -14.48
N SER A 198 -3.29 -7.92 -14.41
CA SER A 198 -4.72 -7.93 -14.10
C SER A 198 -5.51 -8.78 -15.09
N ALA A 199 -5.29 -8.58 -16.39
CA ALA A 199 -5.97 -9.35 -17.44
C ALA A 199 -5.63 -10.85 -17.38
N LEU A 200 -4.37 -11.20 -17.11
CA LEU A 200 -3.93 -12.60 -17.04
C LEU A 200 -4.39 -13.30 -15.75
N ALA A 201 -4.38 -12.59 -14.62
CA ALA A 201 -4.77 -13.14 -13.33
C ALA A 201 -6.29 -13.12 -13.09
N GLY A 202 -7.06 -12.35 -13.87
CA GLY A 202 -8.50 -12.19 -13.68
C GLY A 202 -8.86 -11.46 -12.38
N LEU A 203 -7.96 -10.60 -11.89
CA LEU A 203 -8.08 -9.82 -10.65
C LEU A 203 -7.95 -8.33 -10.97
N VAL A 204 -8.78 -7.47 -10.39
CA VAL A 204 -8.64 -6.02 -10.56
C VAL A 204 -7.39 -5.54 -9.81
N LEU A 205 -6.41 -4.98 -10.52
CA LEU A 205 -5.24 -4.37 -9.88
C LEU A 205 -5.42 -2.86 -9.81
N VAL A 206 -5.36 -2.31 -8.59
CA VAL A 206 -5.45 -0.88 -8.34
C VAL A 206 -4.04 -0.30 -8.29
N PRO A 207 -3.70 0.68 -9.14
CA PRO A 207 -2.42 1.38 -9.03
C PRO A 207 -2.32 2.12 -7.71
N GLY A 208 -1.14 2.10 -7.11
CA GLY A 208 -0.83 2.96 -5.99
C GLY A 208 0.67 3.04 -5.73
N GLN A 209 1.02 3.82 -4.73
CA GLN A 209 2.37 3.96 -4.18
C GLN A 209 2.22 4.04 -2.67
N GLU A 210 3.02 3.29 -1.92
CA GLU A 210 3.19 3.61 -0.51
C GLU A 210 4.27 4.69 -0.37
N VAL A 211 3.88 5.84 0.15
CA VAL A 211 4.79 6.90 0.56
C VAL A 211 5.38 6.53 1.91
N THR A 212 6.67 6.20 1.92
CA THR A 212 7.37 5.60 3.06
C THR A 212 8.41 6.57 3.62
N THR A 213 8.30 6.90 4.90
CA THR A 213 9.23 7.79 5.61
C THR A 213 9.46 7.35 7.05
N ASP A 214 10.51 7.87 7.68
CA ASP A 214 10.82 7.67 9.10
C ASP A 214 9.75 8.20 10.07
N LEU A 215 8.74 8.93 9.60
CA LEU A 215 7.67 9.52 10.41
C LEU A 215 6.28 8.96 10.09
N GLY A 216 6.20 7.88 9.31
CA GLY A 216 4.94 7.24 8.96
C GLY A 216 4.81 6.96 7.48
N HIS A 217 3.84 6.11 7.17
CA HIS A 217 3.54 5.68 5.82
C HIS A 217 2.13 6.08 5.37
N ALA A 218 1.96 6.29 4.07
CA ALA A 218 0.66 6.56 3.48
C ALA A 218 0.49 5.89 2.11
N GLY A 219 -0.67 5.27 1.89
CA GLY A 219 -1.06 4.74 0.58
C GLY A 219 -1.63 5.85 -0.30
N ALA A 220 -0.94 6.19 -1.39
CA ALA A 220 -1.48 7.00 -2.48
C ALA A 220 -2.16 6.07 -3.50
N LEU A 221 -3.48 5.95 -3.41
CA LEU A 221 -4.30 5.03 -4.19
C LEU A 221 -4.87 5.71 -5.45
N GLY A 222 -4.81 5.00 -6.57
CA GLY A 222 -5.26 5.46 -7.89
C GLY A 222 -4.10 5.70 -8.86
N ASP A 223 -4.45 5.95 -10.13
CA ASP A 223 -3.47 6.27 -11.19
C ASP A 223 -3.02 7.73 -11.06
N VAL A 224 -2.36 8.03 -9.95
CA VAL A 224 -1.93 9.38 -9.57
C VAL A 224 -0.46 9.64 -9.92
N GLY A 225 0.21 8.68 -10.57
CA GLY A 225 1.64 8.73 -10.83
C GLY A 225 2.49 8.80 -9.56
N TRP A 226 3.76 9.21 -9.70
CA TRP A 226 4.69 9.28 -8.57
C TRP A 226 4.36 10.44 -7.63
N ILE A 227 4.37 10.14 -6.32
CA ILE A 227 4.30 11.11 -5.23
C ILE A 227 5.69 11.24 -4.61
N ASP A 228 6.23 12.46 -4.61
CA ASP A 228 7.56 12.70 -4.06
C ASP A 228 7.54 12.65 -2.52
N PHE A 229 7.92 11.49 -1.98
CA PHE A 229 7.97 11.18 -0.55
C PHE A 229 8.92 12.07 0.26
N ARG A 230 9.71 12.92 -0.39
CA ARG A 230 10.59 13.90 0.27
C ARG A 230 9.87 15.22 0.58
N ARG A 231 8.69 15.43 0.00
CA ARG A 231 7.84 16.60 0.26
C ARG A 231 7.07 16.42 1.57
N PRO A 232 6.52 17.50 2.16
CA PRO A 232 5.65 17.40 3.32
C PRO A 232 4.33 16.64 3.03
N PRO A 233 3.70 16.02 4.04
CA PRO A 233 2.50 15.20 3.88
C PRO A 233 1.29 15.96 3.31
N ASP A 234 1.12 17.25 3.62
CA ASP A 234 0.04 18.06 3.03
C ASP A 234 0.19 18.22 1.51
N GLU A 235 1.42 18.22 0.99
CA GLU A 235 1.68 18.24 -0.46
C GLU A 235 1.36 16.89 -1.10
N TRP A 236 1.58 15.76 -0.41
CA TRP A 236 1.15 14.45 -0.88
C TRP A 236 -0.38 14.40 -0.97
N ALA A 237 -1.08 14.80 0.10
CA ALA A 237 -2.54 14.81 0.15
C ALA A 237 -3.13 15.67 -0.97
N LYS A 238 -2.58 16.88 -1.17
CA LYS A 238 -2.98 17.75 -2.27
C LYS A 238 -2.72 17.11 -3.64
N ALA A 239 -1.52 16.58 -3.89
CA ALA A 239 -1.16 16.01 -5.19
C ALA A 239 -2.03 14.79 -5.54
N VAL A 240 -2.30 13.92 -4.57
CA VAL A 240 -3.16 12.75 -4.75
C VAL A 240 -4.59 13.16 -5.06
N ARG A 241 -5.14 14.12 -4.30
CA ARG A 241 -6.50 14.65 -4.52
C ARG A 241 -6.65 15.33 -5.87
N ASP A 242 -5.71 16.20 -6.24
CA ASP A 242 -5.75 16.94 -7.52
C ASP A 242 -5.71 15.99 -8.74
N ARG A 243 -5.15 14.78 -8.55
CA ARG A 243 -5.07 13.72 -9.57
C ARG A 243 -6.20 12.69 -9.46
N GLY A 244 -7.20 12.94 -8.62
CA GLY A 244 -8.38 12.08 -8.47
C GLY A 244 -8.17 10.79 -7.68
N GLY A 245 -7.08 10.68 -6.91
CA GLY A 245 -6.82 9.54 -6.04
C GLY A 245 -7.23 9.78 -4.59
N VAL A 246 -6.86 8.82 -3.75
CA VAL A 246 -7.12 8.83 -2.30
C VAL A 246 -5.81 8.63 -1.54
N LEU A 247 -5.55 9.48 -0.55
CA LEU A 247 -4.46 9.27 0.40
C LEU A 247 -5.02 8.54 1.63
N SER A 248 -4.47 7.37 1.94
CA SER A 248 -4.73 6.61 3.17
C SER A 248 -3.55 6.76 4.12
N VAL A 249 -3.79 7.05 5.40
CA VAL A 249 -2.75 6.86 6.42
C VAL A 249 -2.64 5.37 6.69
N ASN A 250 -1.47 4.80 6.44
CA ASN A 250 -1.25 3.36 6.59
C ASN A 250 -0.85 3.04 8.04
N HIS A 251 -1.39 1.93 8.57
CA HIS A 251 -1.07 1.32 9.86
C HIS A 251 -0.52 2.31 10.93
N PRO A 252 -1.33 3.29 11.38
CA PRO A 252 -0.84 4.48 12.09
C PRO A 252 -0.22 4.20 13.45
N VAL A 253 -0.39 2.99 13.98
CA VAL A 253 0.13 2.54 15.28
C VAL A 253 1.13 1.38 15.16
N ALA A 254 1.60 1.05 13.95
CA ALA A 254 2.53 -0.05 13.72
C ALA A 254 4.00 0.36 13.97
N ALA A 255 4.53 -0.04 15.12
CA ALA A 255 5.96 0.01 15.45
C ALA A 255 6.66 1.34 15.05
N ASP A 256 7.80 1.26 14.36
CA ASP A 256 8.58 2.41 13.88
C ASP A 256 7.96 3.11 12.66
N CYS A 257 7.06 2.43 11.94
CA CYS A 257 6.26 2.92 10.81
C CYS A 257 5.01 3.72 11.25
N ALA A 258 4.77 3.86 12.55
CA ALA A 258 3.63 4.59 13.08
C ALA A 258 3.58 6.04 12.58
N TRP A 259 2.37 6.51 12.29
CA TRP A 259 2.13 7.85 11.76
C TRP A 259 2.41 8.92 12.82
N ARG A 260 3.38 9.78 12.52
CA ARG A 260 3.87 10.87 13.39
C ARG A 260 4.01 12.20 12.65
N HIS A 261 3.66 12.23 11.38
CA HIS A 261 3.62 13.44 10.57
C HIS A 261 2.54 14.40 11.07
N PRO A 262 2.88 15.67 11.35
CA PRO A 262 1.86 16.71 11.50
C PRO A 262 1.22 16.99 10.14
N MET A 263 -0.09 17.18 10.12
CA MET A 263 -0.83 17.58 8.92
C MET A 263 -1.84 18.67 9.26
N ALA A 264 -1.95 19.65 8.37
CA ALA A 264 -3.02 20.64 8.43
C ALA A 264 -4.32 20.07 7.85
N ASP A 265 -4.23 19.33 6.74
CA ASP A 265 -5.34 18.68 6.05
C ASP A 265 -5.29 17.17 6.26
N ARG A 266 -5.89 16.68 7.36
CA ARG A 266 -5.84 15.25 7.72
C ARG A 266 -6.67 14.40 6.75
N PRO A 267 -6.10 13.33 6.17
CA PRO A 267 -6.87 12.39 5.37
C PRO A 267 -7.95 11.70 6.20
N ARG A 268 -9.11 11.49 5.59
CA ARG A 268 -10.21 10.72 6.18
C ARG A 268 -9.99 9.22 6.10
N VAL A 269 -9.23 8.74 5.11
CA VAL A 269 -9.00 7.31 4.89
C VAL A 269 -7.83 6.85 5.74
N VAL A 270 -8.06 5.81 6.54
CA VAL A 270 -7.05 5.24 7.45
C VAL A 270 -7.13 3.72 7.40
N GLU A 271 -5.97 3.10 7.20
CA GLU A 271 -5.77 1.68 7.40
C GLU A 271 -5.75 1.37 8.90
N LEU A 272 -6.95 1.30 9.47
CA LEU A 272 -7.12 1.08 10.90
C LEU A 272 -6.78 -0.34 11.30
N TRP A 273 -7.06 -1.30 10.40
CA TRP A 273 -6.77 -2.69 10.61
C TRP A 273 -5.62 -3.12 9.70
N HIS A 274 -4.47 -3.31 10.31
CA HIS A 274 -3.27 -3.84 9.66
C HIS A 274 -3.06 -5.30 10.05
N TRP A 275 -2.43 -6.11 9.20
CA TRP A 275 -2.14 -7.52 9.52
C TRP A 275 -1.36 -7.68 10.84
N SER A 276 -0.54 -6.67 11.19
CA SER A 276 0.24 -6.66 12.43
C SER A 276 -0.60 -6.40 13.69
N TRP A 277 -1.92 -6.22 13.60
CA TRP A 277 -2.82 -6.18 14.76
C TRP A 277 -3.11 -7.60 15.27
N TRP A 278 -2.05 -8.25 15.76
CA TRP A 278 -2.03 -9.68 16.12
C TRP A 278 -2.96 -10.03 17.29
N ASP A 279 -3.10 -9.13 18.27
CA ASP A 279 -4.10 -9.24 19.32
C ASP A 279 -5.20 -8.19 19.11
N ARG A 280 -6.29 -8.64 18.48
CA ARG A 280 -7.43 -7.80 18.12
C ARG A 280 -8.31 -7.40 19.31
N SER A 281 -7.94 -7.79 20.54
CA SER A 281 -8.51 -7.22 21.76
C SER A 281 -7.83 -5.91 22.16
N TRP A 282 -6.66 -5.58 21.58
CA TRP A 282 -5.93 -4.36 21.91
C TRP A 282 -6.60 -3.14 21.28
N GLY A 283 -7.08 -2.23 22.12
CA GLY A 283 -7.84 -1.05 21.65
C GLY A 283 -7.01 0.08 21.03
N ALA A 284 -5.69 -0.07 20.86
CA ALA A 284 -4.82 1.02 20.41
C ALA A 284 -5.20 1.59 19.02
N PRO A 285 -5.48 0.78 17.98
CA PRO A 285 -5.98 1.32 16.71
C PRO A 285 -7.28 2.11 16.88
N LEU A 286 -8.26 1.55 17.59
CA LEU A 286 -9.56 2.20 17.83
C LEU A 286 -9.42 3.52 18.59
N ALA A 287 -8.56 3.56 19.61
CA ALA A 287 -8.27 4.78 20.37
C ALA A 287 -7.60 5.85 19.49
N TRP A 288 -6.67 5.44 18.61
CA TRP A 288 -6.04 6.33 17.65
C TRP A 288 -7.06 6.91 16.66
N ALA A 289 -7.92 6.08 16.07
CA ALA A 289 -8.99 6.54 15.17
C ALA A 289 -9.94 7.54 15.84
N GLN A 290 -10.29 7.29 17.10
CA GLN A 290 -11.10 8.21 17.88
C GLN A 290 -10.37 9.55 18.08
N ALA A 291 -9.08 9.55 18.42
CA ALA A 291 -8.31 10.78 18.56
C ALA A 291 -8.14 11.53 17.23
N TRP A 292 -7.97 10.81 16.11
CA TRP A 292 -7.82 11.39 14.78
C TRP A 292 -9.08 12.13 14.32
N THR A 293 -10.26 11.64 14.70
CA THR A 293 -11.58 12.19 14.34
C THR A 293 -12.02 13.38 15.18
N HIS A 294 -11.55 13.52 16.44
CA HIS A 294 -12.04 14.50 17.42
C HIS A 294 -11.79 15.99 17.08
N ASP A 295 -10.95 16.33 16.11
CA ASP A 295 -10.78 17.73 15.67
C ASP A 295 -11.85 18.20 14.66
N SER A 296 -12.81 17.32 14.30
CA SER A 296 -13.85 17.57 13.28
C SER A 296 -15.26 17.75 13.85
N ILE A 297 -15.39 18.05 15.15
CA ILE A 297 -16.69 18.16 15.85
C ILE A 297 -17.65 19.10 15.09
N GLY A 298 -18.71 18.53 14.51
CA GLY A 298 -19.79 19.27 13.85
C GLY A 298 -19.91 19.07 12.33
N ASP A 299 -19.03 18.28 11.70
CA ASP A 299 -19.15 17.92 10.28
C ASP A 299 -19.48 16.43 10.08
N PRO A 300 -20.75 16.07 9.80
CA PRO A 300 -21.15 14.71 9.45
C PRO A 300 -20.54 14.21 8.12
N ALA A 301 -19.96 15.10 7.29
CA ALA A 301 -19.20 14.75 6.08
C ALA A 301 -17.69 14.55 6.34
N GLY A 302 -17.26 14.68 7.61
CA GLY A 302 -15.90 14.50 8.12
C GLY A 302 -15.62 13.14 8.77
N ASP A 303 -16.51 12.16 8.58
CA ASP A 303 -16.34 10.82 9.16
C ASP A 303 -15.10 10.11 8.61
N LEU A 304 -14.39 9.41 9.50
CA LEU A 304 -13.27 8.53 9.14
C LEU A 304 -13.77 7.46 8.16
N VAL A 305 -12.95 7.14 7.18
CA VAL A 305 -13.13 5.97 6.33
C VAL A 305 -12.12 4.91 6.76
N VAL A 306 -12.63 3.79 7.26
CA VAL A 306 -11.78 2.70 7.70
C VAL A 306 -11.52 1.73 6.57
N VAL A 307 -10.24 1.41 6.36
CA VAL A 307 -9.79 0.31 5.51
C VAL A 307 -8.89 -0.64 6.28
N GLY A 308 -8.65 -1.81 5.69
CA GLY A 308 -7.64 -2.75 6.13
C GLY A 308 -6.61 -3.04 5.05
N GLY A 309 -5.40 -3.38 5.48
CA GLY A 309 -4.28 -3.66 4.60
C GLY A 309 -3.48 -4.86 5.07
N GLY A 310 -3.18 -5.75 4.12
CA GLY A 310 -2.37 -6.93 4.37
C GLY A 310 -0.89 -6.64 4.46
N ASP A 311 -0.41 -5.51 3.88
CA ASP A 311 1.02 -5.15 3.80
C ASP A 311 1.87 -6.35 3.37
N TYR A 312 1.37 -7.04 2.34
CA TYR A 312 1.88 -8.34 1.95
C TYR A 312 3.16 -8.21 1.13
N HIS A 313 4.24 -8.86 1.54
CA HIS A 313 5.51 -8.84 0.81
C HIS A 313 5.89 -10.22 0.28
N ARG A 314 5.59 -11.28 1.03
CA ARG A 314 6.07 -12.62 0.70
C ARG A 314 5.31 -13.78 1.36
N PRO A 315 5.33 -14.97 0.75
CA PRO A 315 4.68 -16.16 1.31
C PRO A 315 5.18 -16.57 2.71
N GLU A 316 6.42 -16.25 3.06
CA GLU A 316 7.02 -16.64 4.34
C GLU A 316 6.46 -15.89 5.56
N GLU A 317 5.67 -14.84 5.36
CA GLU A 317 5.05 -14.06 6.46
C GLU A 317 3.93 -14.81 7.18
N GLY A 318 3.42 -15.90 6.60
CA GLY A 318 2.46 -16.78 7.26
C GLY A 318 1.01 -16.27 7.24
N HIS A 319 0.74 -15.16 6.55
CA HIS A 319 -0.61 -14.72 6.19
C HIS A 319 -0.79 -14.64 4.67
N LEU A 320 -2.03 -14.45 4.22
CA LEU A 320 -2.37 -14.24 2.81
C LEU A 320 -2.72 -12.76 2.59
N PRO A 321 -2.66 -12.26 1.33
CA PRO A 321 -3.29 -11.00 0.98
C PRO A 321 -4.77 -11.01 1.38
N GLY A 322 -5.27 -9.87 1.83
CA GLY A 322 -6.65 -9.70 2.30
C GLY A 322 -6.90 -10.25 3.70
N ALA A 323 -5.88 -10.30 4.56
CA ALA A 323 -6.00 -10.61 5.98
C ALA A 323 -5.38 -9.46 6.81
N PRO A 324 -6.12 -8.35 7.02
CA PRO A 324 -7.57 -8.19 6.87
C PRO A 324 -8.06 -7.87 5.45
N THR A 325 -9.35 -8.13 5.20
CA THR A 325 -10.03 -7.84 3.92
C THR A 325 -10.71 -6.49 3.98
N THR A 326 -10.44 -5.62 3.01
CA THR A 326 -11.28 -4.45 2.74
C THR A 326 -12.37 -4.82 1.76
N TRP A 327 -13.62 -4.58 2.15
CA TRP A 327 -14.79 -4.66 1.29
C TRP A 327 -15.11 -3.26 0.77
N VAL A 328 -15.36 -3.14 -0.53
CA VAL A 328 -15.78 -1.87 -1.16
C VAL A 328 -17.08 -2.07 -1.93
N LEU A 329 -18.04 -1.16 -1.79
CA LEU A 329 -19.26 -1.14 -2.60
C LEU A 329 -18.99 -0.34 -3.87
N ALA A 330 -18.50 -1.02 -4.91
CA ALA A 330 -18.13 -0.42 -6.17
C ALA A 330 -19.33 -0.29 -7.12
N GLU A 331 -19.29 0.73 -7.98
CA GLU A 331 -20.24 0.92 -9.08
C GLU A 331 -19.97 -0.07 -10.21
N GLY A 332 -21.04 -0.51 -10.87
CA GLY A 332 -20.96 -1.43 -12.00
C GLY A 332 -20.77 -2.88 -11.61
N ASP A 333 -20.22 -3.68 -12.51
CA ASP A 333 -20.07 -5.13 -12.34
C ASP A 333 -18.78 -5.54 -11.60
N GLY A 334 -17.93 -4.56 -11.27
CA GLY A 334 -16.65 -4.74 -10.59
C GLY A 334 -15.57 -5.38 -11.46
N ARG A 335 -15.68 -5.30 -12.79
CA ARG A 335 -14.73 -5.91 -13.72
C ARG A 335 -14.24 -4.92 -14.79
N GLY A 336 -13.18 -5.30 -15.50
CA GLY A 336 -12.66 -4.54 -16.63
C GLY A 336 -11.84 -3.30 -16.24
N PRO A 337 -11.47 -2.46 -17.23
CA PRO A 337 -10.49 -1.40 -17.05
C PRO A 337 -10.96 -0.27 -16.12
N GLU A 338 -12.27 -0.08 -15.95
CA GLU A 338 -12.83 0.97 -15.09
C GLU A 338 -12.93 0.55 -13.61
N ALA A 339 -12.83 -0.76 -13.32
CA ALA A 339 -13.04 -1.28 -11.97
C ALA A 339 -12.04 -0.74 -10.95
N ALA A 340 -10.78 -0.54 -11.34
CA ALA A 340 -9.78 0.05 -10.45
C ALA A 340 -10.17 1.48 -10.02
N GLY A 341 -10.68 2.28 -10.95
CA GLY A 341 -11.21 3.62 -10.65
C GLY A 341 -12.46 3.56 -9.76
N ALA A 342 -13.37 2.62 -10.01
CA ALA A 342 -14.56 2.42 -9.18
C ALA A 342 -14.22 2.03 -7.73
N VAL A 343 -13.19 1.19 -7.52
CA VAL A 343 -12.66 0.87 -6.19
C VAL A 343 -12.15 2.13 -5.49
N VAL A 344 -11.32 2.93 -6.16
CA VAL A 344 -10.77 4.17 -5.58
C VAL A 344 -11.88 5.17 -5.23
N ARG A 345 -12.89 5.33 -6.09
CA ARG A 345 -14.06 6.18 -5.78
C ARG A 345 -14.86 5.65 -4.59
N ALA A 346 -15.07 4.34 -4.51
CA ALA A 346 -15.78 3.73 -3.38
C ALA A 346 -15.05 3.98 -2.05
N VAL A 347 -13.72 3.88 -2.04
CA VAL A 347 -12.90 4.23 -0.87
C VAL A 347 -12.99 5.73 -0.56
N ALA A 348 -12.90 6.61 -1.57
CA ALA A 348 -12.99 8.06 -1.38
C ALA A 348 -14.31 8.51 -0.72
N GLU A 349 -15.39 7.81 -1.05
CA GLU A 349 -16.75 8.07 -0.58
C GLU A 349 -17.11 7.31 0.70
N GLY A 350 -16.17 6.57 1.29
CA GLY A 350 -16.40 5.86 2.56
C GLY A 350 -17.31 4.64 2.44
N ARG A 351 -17.48 4.09 1.24
CA ARG A 351 -18.27 2.88 0.97
C ARG A 351 -17.46 1.62 1.26
N THR A 352 -16.89 1.55 2.47
CA THR A 352 -15.94 0.52 2.89
C THR A 352 -16.42 -0.23 4.13
N ALA A 353 -15.93 -1.46 4.25
CA ALA A 353 -15.99 -2.25 5.47
C ALA A 353 -14.73 -3.12 5.58
N VAL A 354 -14.42 -3.60 6.77
CA VAL A 354 -13.25 -4.45 7.01
C VAL A 354 -13.67 -5.70 7.77
N SER A 355 -13.18 -6.86 7.34
CA SER A 355 -13.30 -8.13 8.06
C SER A 355 -11.95 -8.81 8.20
N ALA A 356 -11.82 -9.74 9.15
CA ALA A 356 -10.56 -10.45 9.39
C ALA A 356 -10.06 -11.25 8.16
N SER A 357 -10.97 -11.72 7.32
CA SER A 357 -10.70 -12.43 6.06
C SER A 357 -11.94 -12.36 5.16
N PRO A 358 -11.88 -12.81 3.89
CA PRO A 358 -13.05 -12.81 3.01
C PRO A 358 -14.17 -13.74 3.52
N GLY A 359 -13.81 -14.71 4.36
CA GLY A 359 -14.73 -15.67 4.98
C GLY A 359 -15.28 -15.25 6.34
N ALA A 360 -14.70 -14.23 6.98
CA ALA A 360 -15.02 -13.86 8.36
C ALA A 360 -16.39 -13.16 8.52
N PRO A 361 -16.90 -13.05 9.77
CA PRO A 361 -18.02 -12.18 10.07
C PRO A 361 -17.80 -10.77 9.56
N LEU A 362 -18.89 -10.12 9.16
CA LEU A 362 -18.83 -8.87 8.40
C LEU A 362 -19.94 -7.92 8.85
N LEU A 363 -19.63 -6.62 8.84
CA LEU A 363 -20.58 -5.54 9.07
C LEU A 363 -20.53 -4.63 7.85
N LEU A 364 -21.63 -4.50 7.13
CA LEU A 364 -21.75 -3.67 5.93
C LEU A 364 -22.72 -2.54 6.20
N ARG A 365 -22.46 -1.35 5.67
CA ARG A 365 -23.43 -0.26 5.65
C ARG A 365 -24.26 -0.30 4.36
N LEU A 366 -25.58 -0.29 4.52
CA LEU A 366 -26.58 -0.19 3.47
C LEU A 366 -27.47 1.00 3.80
N GLU A 367 -27.11 2.19 3.31
CA GLU A 367 -27.81 3.44 3.61
C GLU A 367 -27.88 3.71 5.13
N ASP A 368 -29.08 3.67 5.71
CA ASP A 368 -29.38 3.93 7.12
C ASP A 368 -29.37 2.65 7.99
N GLU A 369 -29.00 1.50 7.42
CA GLU A 369 -28.91 0.23 8.11
C GLU A 369 -27.51 -0.39 8.03
N PHE A 370 -27.12 -1.10 9.08
CA PHE A 370 -26.04 -2.07 9.02
C PHE A 370 -26.61 -3.46 8.74
N LEU A 371 -25.95 -4.17 7.83
CA LEU A 371 -26.11 -5.60 7.64
C LEU A 371 -24.96 -6.33 8.34
N ALA A 372 -25.27 -7.04 9.42
CA ALA A 372 -24.34 -7.97 10.06
C ALA A 372 -24.49 -9.36 9.44
N VAL A 373 -23.37 -9.97 9.04
CA VAL A 373 -23.29 -11.27 8.34
C VAL A 373 -22.39 -12.23 9.13
N ASP A 374 -22.84 -13.48 9.29
CA ASP A 374 -22.23 -14.52 10.14
C ASP A 374 -21.97 -14.02 11.57
N ALA A 375 -22.94 -13.29 12.11
CA ALA A 375 -22.74 -12.46 13.30
C ALA A 375 -23.55 -12.89 14.53
N ASP A 376 -24.21 -14.05 14.53
CA ASP A 376 -24.99 -14.49 15.69
C ASP A 376 -24.13 -14.57 16.96
N GLY A 377 -24.58 -13.95 18.04
CA GLY A 377 -23.87 -13.92 19.31
C GLY A 377 -22.69 -12.95 19.39
N LEU A 378 -22.35 -12.24 18.29
CA LEU A 378 -21.38 -11.14 18.33
C LEU A 378 -21.99 -9.89 18.96
N VAL A 379 -21.12 -8.99 19.42
CA VAL A 379 -21.53 -7.69 20.00
C VAL A 379 -21.23 -6.59 18.99
N LEU A 380 -22.28 -5.89 18.56
CA LEU A 380 -22.14 -4.64 17.83
C LEU A 380 -21.80 -3.51 18.80
N TRP A 381 -20.66 -2.89 18.57
CA TRP A 381 -20.18 -1.70 19.25
C TRP A 381 -20.16 -0.52 18.30
N GLY A 382 -20.57 0.65 18.82
CA GLY A 382 -20.42 1.94 18.16
C GLY A 382 -20.46 3.07 19.19
N PRO A 383 -20.37 4.35 18.77
CA PRO A 383 -20.35 5.49 19.69
C PRO A 383 -21.53 5.53 20.67
N GLN A 384 -22.72 5.12 20.19
CA GLN A 384 -23.96 5.07 20.98
C GLN A 384 -24.62 3.67 20.95
N THR A 385 -23.93 2.69 20.38
CA THR A 385 -24.50 1.38 20.08
C THR A 385 -23.78 0.31 20.89
N ARG A 386 -24.53 -0.45 21.66
CA ARG A 386 -24.04 -1.65 22.35
C ARG A 386 -25.15 -2.68 22.35
N ARG A 387 -25.05 -3.69 21.48
CA ARG A 387 -26.07 -4.75 21.40
C ARG A 387 -25.51 -6.07 20.94
N VAL A 388 -26.09 -7.15 21.43
CA VAL A 388 -25.86 -8.48 20.88
C VAL A 388 -26.62 -8.58 19.55
N VAL A 389 -25.93 -9.09 18.53
CA VAL A 389 -26.52 -9.44 17.24
C VAL A 389 -27.20 -10.81 17.39
N ARG A 390 -28.42 -10.92 16.87
CA ARG A 390 -29.24 -12.14 16.94
C ARG A 390 -29.53 -12.61 15.52
N GLY A 391 -29.08 -13.80 15.19
CA GLY A 391 -29.12 -14.39 13.85
C GLY A 391 -27.87 -14.10 13.03
N ASP A 392 -27.58 -15.02 12.11
CA ASP A 392 -26.40 -14.92 11.22
C ASP A 392 -26.52 -13.79 10.20
N LEU A 393 -27.74 -13.38 9.86
CA LEU A 393 -28.01 -12.25 8.99
C LEU A 393 -28.97 -11.29 9.70
N ALA A 394 -28.49 -10.11 10.09
CA ALA A 394 -29.27 -9.17 10.86
C ALA A 394 -29.18 -7.74 10.31
N LEU A 395 -30.32 -7.10 10.10
CA LEU A 395 -30.40 -5.66 9.85
C LEU A 395 -30.50 -4.91 11.18
N LEU A 396 -29.68 -3.88 11.32
CA LEU A 396 -29.51 -3.10 12.54
C LEU A 396 -29.50 -1.61 12.15
N PRO A 397 -30.03 -0.69 12.96
CA PRO A 397 -29.91 0.74 12.66
C PRO A 397 -28.44 1.16 12.54
N ALA A 398 -28.11 1.88 11.47
CA ALA A 398 -26.79 2.50 11.34
C ALA A 398 -26.74 3.84 12.05
N HIS A 399 -25.59 4.14 12.66
CA HIS A 399 -25.32 5.42 13.28
C HIS A 399 -23.97 5.95 12.76
N PRO A 400 -23.74 7.27 12.74
CA PRO A 400 -22.44 7.83 12.35
C PRO A 400 -21.29 7.34 13.23
N GLY A 401 -20.09 7.30 12.65
CA GLY A 401 -18.84 6.95 13.32
C GLY A 401 -18.47 5.47 13.27
N VAL A 402 -17.28 5.15 13.78
CA VAL A 402 -16.69 3.80 13.70
C VAL A 402 -17.48 2.79 14.52
N HIS A 403 -18.03 1.80 13.82
CA HIS A 403 -18.70 0.63 14.39
C HIS A 403 -17.84 -0.62 14.19
N ARG A 404 -18.02 -1.60 15.08
CA ARG A 404 -17.31 -2.87 14.99
C ARG A 404 -18.13 -4.02 15.57
N LEU A 405 -17.86 -5.22 15.07
CA LEU A 405 -18.32 -6.46 15.68
C LEU A 405 -17.20 -7.04 16.54
N GLU A 406 -17.54 -7.46 17.75
CA GLU A 406 -16.63 -8.15 18.67
C GLU A 406 -17.15 -9.53 19.04
N THR A 407 -16.23 -10.46 19.27
CA THR A 407 -16.53 -11.72 19.96
C THR A 407 -16.83 -11.46 21.44
N PRO A 408 -17.42 -12.43 22.18
CA PRO A 408 -17.58 -12.32 23.63
C PRO A 408 -16.27 -12.14 24.42
N ALA A 409 -15.12 -12.39 23.79
CA ALA A 409 -13.79 -12.16 24.35
C ALA A 409 -13.21 -10.77 24.01
N ASN A 410 -14.03 -9.85 23.48
CA ASN A 410 -13.66 -8.51 23.03
C ASN A 410 -12.70 -8.49 21.82
N GLU A 411 -12.65 -9.56 21.05
CA GLU A 411 -11.83 -9.61 19.84
C GLU A 411 -12.58 -8.96 18.68
N VAL A 412 -12.01 -7.92 18.06
CA VAL A 412 -12.60 -7.23 16.91
C VAL A 412 -12.57 -8.13 15.68
N VAL A 413 -13.73 -8.40 15.07
CA VAL A 413 -13.86 -9.29 13.89
C VAL A 413 -14.33 -8.60 12.61
N ALA A 414 -14.99 -7.44 12.73
CA ALA A 414 -15.34 -6.58 11.62
C ALA A 414 -15.37 -5.11 12.04
N VAL A 415 -15.09 -4.19 11.12
CA VAL A 415 -15.16 -2.73 11.33
C VAL A 415 -15.88 -2.08 10.15
N CYS A 416 -16.73 -1.10 10.41
CA CYS A 416 -17.47 -0.33 9.40
C CYS A 416 -17.68 1.11 9.91
N THR A 417 -17.91 2.07 9.02
CA THR A 417 -18.16 3.48 9.36
C THR A 417 -19.49 4.00 8.85
#